data_AF-A0A7W0KXT9-F1
#
_entry.id   AF-A0A7W0KXT9-F1
#
_cell.length_a   1.000
_cell.length_b   1.000
_cell.length_c   1.000
_cell.angle_alpha   90.00
_cell.angle_beta   90.00
_cell.angle_gamma   90.00
#
_symmetry.space_group_name_H-M   'P 1'
#
loop_
_entity.id
_entity.type
_entity.pdbx_description
1 polymer ?
#
loop_
_entity_poly.entity_id
_entity_poly.type
_entity_poly.pdbx_seq_one_letter_code
_entity_poly.pdbx_strand_id
1 'polypeptide(L)'
;AVPIAGAVAQAGVLDLRQAAADQLGAGATQAFLGGEPNAVPQAYEEASPIEHLPLGIPVLCVHGTADDIVPIGQSRSFVERAVAAGDEAELAEVQGDHFVVIDPASAAWRTTLDWLARRFA
;
A
#
# COMPACT_ATOMS: atom_id res chain seq x y z
N ALA A 1 -11.34 -15.66 -17.55
CA ALA A 1 -10.66 -15.06 -16.38
C ALA A 1 -11.64 -14.10 -15.70
N VAL A 2 -11.62 -13.99 -14.37
CA VAL A 2 -12.40 -12.99 -13.64
C VAL A 2 -11.53 -11.74 -13.51
N PRO A 3 -11.91 -10.58 -14.07
CA PRO A 3 -11.10 -9.37 -13.96
C PRO A 3 -11.10 -8.85 -12.51
N ILE A 4 -9.98 -8.25 -12.09
CA ILE A 4 -9.90 -7.55 -10.81
C ILE A 4 -10.62 -6.21 -10.98
N ALA A 5 -11.62 -5.95 -10.13
CA ALA A 5 -12.45 -4.74 -10.22
C ALA A 5 -11.93 -3.59 -9.34
N GLY A 6 -11.00 -3.87 -8.43
CA GLY A 6 -10.34 -2.92 -7.55
C GLY A 6 -9.54 -3.64 -6.46
N ALA A 7 -8.76 -2.88 -5.70
CA ALA A 7 -7.94 -3.40 -4.60
C ALA A 7 -8.01 -2.49 -3.36
N VAL A 8 -7.86 -3.08 -2.18
CA VAL A 8 -7.70 -2.35 -0.93
C VAL A 8 -6.36 -2.74 -0.30
N ALA A 9 -5.47 -1.77 -0.12
CA ALA A 9 -4.19 -1.93 0.56
C ALA A 9 -4.32 -1.42 2.01
N GLN A 10 -4.26 -2.34 2.98
CA GLN A 10 -4.37 -2.02 4.39
C GLN A 10 -2.96 -1.95 5.00
N ALA A 11 -2.51 -0.75 5.40
CA ALA A 11 -1.18 -0.48 5.93
C ALA A 11 -0.03 -1.09 5.09
N GLY A 12 -0.16 -1.03 3.75
CA GLY A 12 0.72 -1.73 2.83
C GLY A 12 2.11 -1.10 2.70
N VAL A 13 3.13 -1.95 2.51
CA VAL A 13 4.44 -1.55 1.99
C VAL A 13 4.33 -1.48 0.47
N LEU A 14 4.32 -0.27 -0.09
CA LEU A 14 3.94 -0.02 -1.50
C LEU A 14 5.11 0.45 -2.36
N ASP A 15 6.17 0.96 -1.74
CA ASP A 15 7.47 1.25 -2.33
C ASP A 15 8.54 0.45 -1.57
N LEU A 16 9.03 -0.61 -2.21
CA LEU A 16 10.06 -1.48 -1.62
C LEU A 16 11.44 -0.82 -1.60
N ARG A 17 11.74 0.12 -2.51
CA ARG A 17 13.01 0.84 -2.48
C ARG A 17 13.05 1.77 -1.27
N GLN A 18 11.96 2.50 -1.02
CA GLN A 18 11.80 3.32 0.18
C GLN A 18 11.80 2.43 1.44
N ALA A 19 11.11 1.29 1.42
CA ALA A 19 11.10 0.37 2.56
C ALA A 19 12.50 -0.17 2.92
N ALA A 20 13.32 -0.46 1.91
CA ALA A 20 14.71 -0.87 2.12
C ALA A 20 15.58 0.27 2.68
N ALA A 21 15.40 1.50 2.16
CA ALA A 21 16.09 2.69 2.65
C ALA A 21 15.75 2.99 4.12
N ASP A 22 14.49 2.83 4.50
CA ASP A 22 14.00 3.04 5.87
C ASP A 22 14.24 1.84 6.80
N GLN A 23 14.81 0.74 6.28
CA GLN A 23 15.07 -0.49 7.02
C GLN A 23 13.81 -1.09 7.68
N LEU A 24 12.66 -0.98 7.01
CA LEU A 24 11.39 -1.49 7.53
C LEU A 24 11.48 -2.99 7.82
N GLY A 25 10.92 -3.40 8.96
CA GLY A 25 10.95 -4.80 9.40
C GLY A 25 12.36 -5.34 9.65
N ALA A 26 13.33 -4.49 9.99
CA ALA A 26 14.73 -4.86 10.22
C ALA A 26 15.39 -5.55 9.01
N GLY A 27 15.21 -4.97 7.81
CA GLY A 27 15.79 -5.48 6.57
C GLY A 27 14.97 -6.57 5.89
N ALA A 28 13.69 -6.70 6.24
CA ALA A 28 12.79 -7.71 5.68
C ALA A 28 12.69 -7.62 4.16
N THR A 29 12.65 -6.41 3.60
CA THR A 29 12.60 -6.18 2.15
C THR A 29 13.83 -6.74 1.45
N GLN A 30 15.03 -6.42 1.94
CA GLN A 30 16.29 -6.93 1.38
C GLN A 30 16.37 -8.45 1.50
N ALA A 31 15.96 -9.01 2.64
CA ALA A 31 15.94 -10.45 2.86
C ALA A 31 14.99 -11.16 1.89
N PHE A 32 13.82 -10.55 1.61
CA PHE A 32 12.84 -11.07 0.65
C PHE A 32 13.34 -10.99 -0.80
N LEU A 33 13.92 -9.86 -1.20
CA LEU A 33 14.36 -9.62 -2.59
C LEU A 33 15.77 -10.15 -2.90
N GLY A 34 16.51 -10.59 -1.88
CA GLY A 34 17.84 -11.18 -2.02
C GLY A 34 18.99 -10.16 -2.11
N GLY A 35 18.78 -8.91 -1.73
CA GLY A 35 19.82 -7.89 -1.73
C GLY A 35 19.30 -6.45 -1.64
N GLU A 36 20.23 -5.50 -1.66
CA GLU A 36 19.92 -4.06 -1.71
C GLU A 36 19.41 -3.62 -3.09
N PRO A 37 18.68 -2.49 -3.20
CA PRO A 37 18.11 -2.01 -4.47
C PRO A 37 19.11 -1.88 -5.61
N ASN A 38 20.36 -1.53 -5.33
CA ASN A 38 21.41 -1.38 -6.34
C ASN A 38 22.05 -2.72 -6.72
N ALA A 39 21.93 -3.75 -5.88
CA ALA A 39 22.50 -5.08 -6.13
C ALA A 39 21.54 -5.98 -6.92
N VAL A 40 20.25 -5.87 -6.65
CA VAL A 40 19.18 -6.66 -7.31
C VAL A 40 18.07 -5.76 -7.87
N PRO A 41 18.38 -4.74 -8.71
CA PRO A 41 17.41 -3.73 -9.13
C PRO A 41 16.17 -4.31 -9.81
N GLN A 42 16.33 -5.37 -10.61
CA GLN A 42 15.23 -6.05 -11.27
C GLN A 42 14.23 -6.68 -10.28
N ALA A 43 14.69 -7.23 -9.15
CA ALA A 43 13.78 -7.79 -8.14
C ALA A 43 12.89 -6.70 -7.51
N TYR A 44 13.44 -5.49 -7.32
CA TYR A 44 12.67 -4.35 -6.84
C TYR A 44 11.67 -3.84 -7.90
N GLU A 45 12.07 -3.77 -9.17
CA GLU A 45 11.17 -3.40 -10.28
C GLU A 45 10.00 -4.38 -10.40
N GLU A 46 10.27 -5.69 -10.29
CA GLU A 46 9.24 -6.72 -10.42
C GLU A 46 8.29 -6.76 -9.23
N ALA A 47 8.79 -6.57 -7.99
CA ALA A 47 8.00 -6.80 -6.79
C ALA A 47 7.35 -5.54 -6.18
N SER A 48 7.87 -4.34 -6.48
CA SER A 48 7.45 -3.11 -5.81
C SER A 48 6.16 -2.54 -6.43
N PRO A 49 5.03 -2.44 -5.69
CA PRO A 49 3.76 -1.98 -6.26
C PRO A 49 3.83 -0.62 -6.98
N ILE A 50 4.61 0.33 -6.46
CA ILE A 50 4.76 1.67 -7.04
C ILE A 50 5.40 1.67 -8.44
N GLU A 51 6.17 0.63 -8.79
CA GLU A 51 6.86 0.50 -10.09
C GLU A 51 5.90 0.02 -11.20
N HIS A 52 4.71 -0.46 -10.83
CA HIS A 52 3.69 -0.96 -11.76
C HIS A 52 2.58 0.07 -12.04
N LEU A 53 2.72 1.29 -11.52
CA LEU A 53 1.77 2.37 -11.82
C LEU A 53 1.89 2.80 -13.30
N PRO A 54 0.77 3.06 -13.99
CA PRO A 54 -0.60 2.95 -13.53
C PRO A 54 -1.13 1.49 -13.54
N LEU A 55 -1.95 1.13 -12.53
CA LEU A 55 -2.57 -0.19 -12.40
C LEU A 55 -3.84 -0.36 -13.23
N GLY A 56 -4.50 0.73 -13.62
CA GLY A 56 -5.73 0.72 -14.42
C GLY A 56 -6.96 0.16 -13.68
N ILE A 57 -6.86 -0.02 -12.36
CA ILE A 57 -7.96 -0.42 -11.50
C ILE A 57 -8.06 0.55 -10.31
N PRO A 58 -9.24 0.69 -9.70
CA PRO A 58 -9.42 1.50 -8.50
C PRO A 58 -8.66 0.92 -7.31
N VAL A 59 -7.94 1.76 -6.57
CA VAL A 59 -7.21 1.35 -5.37
C VAL A 59 -7.55 2.24 -4.18
N LEU A 60 -7.90 1.63 -3.05
CA LEU A 60 -7.98 2.31 -1.76
C LEU A 60 -6.79 1.90 -0.89
N CYS A 61 -6.02 2.86 -0.41
CA CYS A 61 -5.12 2.66 0.73
C CYS A 61 -5.85 3.04 2.03
N VAL A 62 -5.84 2.16 3.03
CA VAL A 62 -6.34 2.48 4.39
C VAL A 62 -5.16 2.38 5.35
N HIS A 63 -4.90 3.44 6.12
CA HIS A 63 -3.66 3.53 6.88
C HIS A 63 -3.84 4.25 8.23
N GLY A 64 -3.32 3.65 9.29
CA GLY A 64 -3.30 4.24 10.63
C GLY A 64 -2.39 5.48 10.70
N THR A 65 -2.88 6.60 11.23
CA THR A 65 -2.07 7.82 11.36
C THR A 65 -0.95 7.72 12.39
N ALA A 66 -1.01 6.72 13.28
CA ALA A 66 0.00 6.43 14.29
C ALA A 66 0.74 5.11 14.02
N ASP A 67 0.73 4.62 12.77
CA ASP A 67 1.50 3.45 12.36
C ASP A 67 3.01 3.72 12.46
N ASP A 68 3.68 3.01 13.36
CA ASP A 68 5.12 3.06 13.62
C ASP A 68 5.87 1.85 13.03
N ILE A 69 5.17 0.93 12.38
CA ILE A 69 5.74 -0.27 11.74
C ILE A 69 5.93 -0.02 10.24
N VAL A 70 4.90 0.50 9.57
CA VAL A 70 4.93 0.92 8.18
C VAL A 70 4.51 2.38 8.14
N PRO A 71 5.43 3.34 7.92
CA PRO A 71 5.06 4.74 7.93
C PRO A 71 3.99 5.06 6.87
N ILE A 72 2.98 5.85 7.26
CA ILE A 72 1.88 6.29 6.36
C ILE A 72 2.36 6.98 5.08
N GLY A 73 3.61 7.46 5.06
CA GLY A 73 4.28 7.95 3.86
C GLY A 73 4.24 6.97 2.68
N GLN A 74 4.26 5.66 2.94
CA GLN A 74 4.11 4.61 1.92
C GLN A 74 2.81 4.78 1.13
N SER A 75 1.67 4.88 1.82
CA SER A 75 0.37 5.05 1.17
C SER A 75 0.18 6.45 0.58
N ARG A 76 0.67 7.50 1.24
CA ARG A 76 0.59 8.88 0.70
C ARG A 76 1.33 8.98 -0.65
N SER A 77 2.57 8.53 -0.69
CA SER A 77 3.39 8.60 -1.90
C SER A 77 2.82 7.73 -3.02
N PHE A 78 2.39 6.50 -2.71
CA PHE A 78 1.77 5.63 -3.70
C PHE A 78 0.51 6.25 -4.32
N VAL A 79 -0.42 6.76 -3.50
CA VAL A 79 -1.67 7.36 -4.01
C VAL A 79 -1.38 8.63 -4.81
N GLU A 80 -0.48 9.50 -4.36
CA GLU A 80 -0.06 10.69 -5.11
C GLU A 80 0.47 10.32 -6.50
N ARG A 81 1.37 9.33 -6.57
CA ARG A 81 1.99 8.86 -7.83
C ARG A 81 0.98 8.16 -8.73
N ALA A 82 0.08 7.37 -8.17
CA ALA A 82 -0.98 6.69 -8.90
C ALA A 82 -1.93 7.71 -9.56
N VAL A 83 -2.41 8.68 -8.79
CA VAL A 83 -3.26 9.76 -9.31
C VAL A 83 -2.53 10.57 -10.38
N ALA A 84 -1.24 10.89 -10.18
CA ALA A 84 -0.45 11.60 -11.19
C ALA A 84 -0.26 10.79 -12.48
N ALA A 85 -0.23 9.45 -12.39
CA ALA A 85 -0.18 8.54 -13.54
C ALA A 85 -1.56 8.30 -14.21
N GLY A 86 -2.64 8.80 -13.62
CA GLY A 86 -4.01 8.70 -14.15
C GLY A 86 -4.85 7.57 -13.55
N ASP A 87 -4.37 6.88 -12.51
CA ASP A 87 -5.18 5.90 -11.78
C ASP A 87 -6.23 6.56 -10.89
N GLU A 88 -7.29 5.81 -10.61
CA GLU A 88 -8.23 6.13 -9.54
C GLU A 88 -7.71 5.53 -8.23
N ALA A 89 -7.03 6.36 -7.43
CA ALA A 89 -6.50 5.95 -6.13
C ALA A 89 -6.94 6.89 -5.00
N GLU A 90 -7.26 6.32 -3.85
CA GLU A 90 -7.69 7.04 -2.65
C GLU A 90 -6.85 6.62 -1.43
N LEU A 91 -6.62 7.56 -0.50
CA LEU A 91 -6.07 7.28 0.83
C LEU A 91 -7.11 7.63 1.90
N ALA A 92 -7.48 6.63 2.69
CA ALA A 92 -8.20 6.81 3.94
C ALA A 92 -7.22 6.78 5.12
N GLU A 93 -6.96 7.95 5.69
CA GLU A 93 -6.22 8.07 6.95
C GLU A 93 -7.17 7.84 8.12
N VAL A 94 -6.83 6.89 8.98
CA VAL A 94 -7.67 6.47 10.11
C VAL A 94 -6.90 6.61 11.42
N GLN A 95 -7.61 6.93 12.51
CA GLN A 95 -6.99 6.97 13.83
C GLN A 95 -6.63 5.55 14.28
N GLY A 96 -5.37 5.34 14.66
CA GLY A 96 -4.87 4.04 15.15
C GLY A 96 -3.46 3.71 14.68
N ASP A 97 -2.99 2.56 15.14
CA ASP A 97 -1.67 1.99 14.83
C ASP A 97 -1.70 1.15 13.54
N HIS A 98 -0.65 0.37 13.31
CA HIS A 98 -0.52 -0.54 12.16
C HIS A 98 -1.65 -1.57 12.06
N PHE A 99 -2.16 -2.05 13.19
CA PHE A 99 -3.10 -3.18 13.23
C PHE A 99 -4.56 -2.73 13.24
N VAL A 100 -4.85 -1.43 13.43
CA VAL A 100 -6.22 -0.92 13.45
C VAL A 100 -7.02 -1.28 12.20
N VAL A 101 -6.33 -1.36 11.05
CA VAL A 101 -6.96 -1.59 9.74
C VAL A 101 -7.50 -3.01 9.59
N ILE A 102 -6.94 -3.99 10.30
CA ILE A 102 -7.38 -5.40 10.23
C ILE A 102 -8.33 -5.80 11.35
N ASP A 103 -8.51 -4.97 12.38
CA ASP A 103 -9.49 -5.24 13.44
C ASP A 103 -10.92 -5.07 12.90
N PRO A 104 -11.72 -6.16 12.77
CA PRO A 104 -13.06 -6.07 12.20
C PRO A 104 -14.04 -5.22 13.01
N ALA A 105 -13.74 -4.97 14.29
CA ALA A 105 -14.55 -4.12 15.15
C ALA A 105 -14.24 -2.62 14.96
N SER A 106 -13.10 -2.28 14.33
CA SER A 106 -12.60 -0.91 14.23
C SER A 106 -13.37 -0.06 13.22
N ALA A 107 -13.24 1.26 13.35
CA ALA A 107 -13.74 2.19 12.34
C ALA A 107 -12.98 2.07 11.01
N ALA A 108 -11.69 1.73 11.05
CA ALA A 108 -10.87 1.56 9.85
C ALA A 108 -11.35 0.40 8.97
N TRP A 109 -11.76 -0.70 9.59
CA TRP A 109 -12.37 -1.81 8.86
C TRP A 109 -13.67 -1.41 8.16
N ARG A 110 -14.51 -0.60 8.82
CA ARG A 110 -15.74 -0.07 8.22
C ARG A 110 -15.45 0.79 6.99
N THR A 111 -14.40 1.61 7.01
CA THR A 111 -13.97 2.38 5.84
C THR A 111 -13.71 1.50 4.62
N THR A 112 -13.09 0.33 4.82
CA THR A 112 -12.87 -0.65 3.75
C THR A 112 -14.20 -1.18 3.19
N LEU A 113 -15.11 -1.61 4.07
CA LEU A 113 -16.41 -2.15 3.67
C LEU A 113 -17.26 -1.10 2.96
N ASP A 114 -17.27 0.13 3.45
CA ASP A 114 -18.06 1.22 2.87
C ASP A 114 -17.54 1.60 1.48
N TRP A 115 -16.22 1.58 1.26
CA TRP A 115 -15.64 1.82 -0.07
C TRP A 115 -16.02 0.72 -1.06
N LEU A 116 -15.91 -0.56 -0.65
CA LEU A 116 -16.33 -1.69 -1.46
C LEU A 116 -17.82 -1.62 -1.81
N ALA A 117 -18.68 -1.33 -0.82
CA ALA A 117 -20.11 -1.24 -1.00
C ALA A 117 -20.53 -0.09 -1.93
N ARG A 118 -19.92 1.10 -1.81
CA ARG A 118 -20.22 2.22 -2.71
C ARG A 118 -19.85 1.94 -4.17
N ARG A 119 -18.90 1.05 -4.39
CA ARG A 119 -18.26 0.86 -5.69
C ARG A 119 -18.76 -0.37 -6.45
N PHE A 120 -19.18 -1.41 -5.73
CA PHE A 120 -19.57 -2.69 -6.31
C PHE A 120 -20.98 -3.15 -5.92
N ALA A 121 -21.79 -2.26 -5.32
CA ALA A 121 -23.23 -2.50 -5.13
C ALA A 121 -24.02 -2.43 -6.44
#